data_AF-A0A535KWA0-F1
#
_entry.id   AF-A0A535KWA0-F1
#
_cell.length_a   1.000
_cell.length_b   1.000
_cell.length_c   1.000
_cell.angle_alpha   90.00
_cell.angle_beta   90.00
_cell.angle_gamma   90.00
#
_symmetry.space_group_name_H-M   'P 1'
#
loop_
_entity.id
_entity.type
_entity.pdbx_description
1 polymer ?
#
loop_
_entity_poly.entity_id
_entity_poly.type
_entity_poly.pdbx_seq_one_letter_code
_entity_poly.pdbx_strand_id
1 'polypeptide(L)'
;MCMNEQAAWALNPPSFSEQRRKEEAYMRRIGTPAYITSLFAIFAMLLVACGGGSSTTTGGGGNTPAAPKAKVALVTDIGGLNDNGFNHLAYTGYKKAETQYGFPEKIIQTQSQNDYVKNLTSAAQSADLVIAVGFLMETPLDQVAKQYPNKKFAIVDGCAVPDP
;
A
#
# COMPACT_ATOMS: atom_id res chain seq x y z
N MET A 1 -16.79 -10.97 -8.84
CA MET A 1 -16.19 -10.18 -9.93
C MET A 1 -14.71 -10.50 -10.15
N CYS A 2 -13.88 -10.54 -9.12
CA CYS A 2 -12.45 -10.82 -9.29
C CYS A 2 -12.14 -12.23 -9.84
N MET A 3 -12.85 -13.28 -9.41
CA MET A 3 -12.66 -14.62 -10.01
C MET A 3 -12.94 -14.66 -11.52
N ASN A 4 -13.90 -13.87 -12.02
CA ASN A 4 -14.17 -13.81 -13.47
C ASN A 4 -13.08 -13.04 -14.22
N GLU A 5 -12.52 -11.99 -13.65
CA GLU A 5 -11.42 -11.24 -14.27
C GLU A 5 -10.09 -11.99 -14.21
N GLN A 6 -9.78 -12.66 -13.09
CA GLN A 6 -8.61 -13.54 -12.98
C GLN A 6 -8.74 -14.76 -13.89
N ALA A 7 -9.93 -15.37 -13.97
CA ALA A 7 -10.18 -16.47 -14.90
C ALA A 7 -10.06 -16.00 -16.36
N ALA A 8 -10.58 -14.82 -16.70
CA ALA A 8 -10.43 -14.27 -18.06
C ALA A 8 -8.95 -13.98 -18.42
N TRP A 9 -8.17 -13.46 -17.46
CA TRP A 9 -6.72 -13.27 -17.63
C TRP A 9 -5.96 -14.59 -17.76
N ALA A 10 -6.31 -15.60 -16.96
CA ALA A 10 -5.66 -16.91 -16.98
C ALA A 10 -6.01 -17.72 -18.25
N LEU A 11 -7.23 -17.59 -18.75
CA LEU A 11 -7.69 -18.29 -19.96
C LEU A 11 -7.13 -17.68 -21.25
N ASN A 12 -6.81 -16.38 -21.26
CA ASN A 12 -6.24 -15.72 -22.43
C ASN A 12 -5.29 -14.57 -22.02
N PRO A 13 -4.08 -14.89 -21.52
CA PRO A 13 -3.13 -13.85 -21.14
C PRO A 13 -2.68 -13.09 -22.39
N PRO A 14 -2.70 -11.74 -22.39
CA PRO A 14 -2.21 -10.98 -23.53
C PRO A 14 -0.74 -11.33 -23.75
N SER A 15 -0.37 -11.59 -25.01
CA SER A 15 1.01 -11.91 -25.33
C SER A 15 1.93 -10.77 -24.91
N PHE A 16 3.17 -11.08 -24.57
CA PHE A 16 4.17 -10.07 -24.23
C PHE A 16 4.30 -8.98 -25.32
N SER A 17 4.05 -9.36 -26.59
CA SER A 17 4.01 -8.43 -27.71
C SER A 17 2.82 -7.46 -27.68
N GLU A 18 1.65 -7.88 -27.18
CA GLU A 18 0.48 -7.02 -27.00
C GLU A 18 0.62 -6.10 -25.81
N GLN A 19 1.23 -6.58 -24.72
CA GLN A 19 1.57 -5.73 -23.58
C GLN A 19 2.56 -4.64 -23.99
N ARG A 20 3.66 -4.99 -24.68
CA ARG A 20 4.59 -3.98 -25.21
C ARG A 20 3.93 -3.03 -26.20
N ARG A 21 3.04 -3.49 -27.08
CA ARG A 21 2.31 -2.59 -28.00
C ARG A 21 1.39 -1.62 -27.27
N LYS A 22 0.77 -2.02 -26.15
CA LYS A 22 -0.05 -1.13 -25.32
C LYS A 22 0.82 -0.11 -24.57
N GLU A 23 1.92 -0.54 -23.99
CA GLU A 23 2.91 0.35 -23.34
C GLU A 23 3.52 1.33 -24.35
N GLU A 24 3.91 0.87 -25.54
CA GLU A 24 4.42 1.71 -26.63
C GLU A 24 3.37 2.70 -27.13
N ALA A 25 2.10 2.30 -27.24
CA ALA A 25 1.00 3.19 -27.64
C ALA A 25 0.69 4.24 -26.56
N TYR A 26 0.77 3.87 -25.29
CA TYR A 26 0.63 4.78 -24.14
C TYR A 26 1.76 5.81 -24.14
N MET A 27 3.01 5.35 -24.26
CA MET A 27 4.19 6.21 -24.31
C MET A 27 4.25 7.09 -25.58
N ARG A 28 3.64 6.64 -26.68
CA ARG A 28 3.47 7.46 -27.90
C ARG A 28 2.37 8.51 -27.77
N ARG A 29 1.33 8.27 -26.96
CA ARG A 29 0.29 9.28 -26.66
C ARG A 29 0.78 10.35 -25.70
N ILE A 30 1.72 10.01 -24.82
CA ILE A 30 2.42 10.97 -23.97
C ILE A 30 3.50 11.63 -24.81
N GLY A 31 3.11 12.62 -25.61
CA GLY A 31 4.00 13.33 -26.52
C GLY A 31 5.27 13.83 -25.83
N THR A 32 6.41 13.43 -26.39
CA THR A 32 7.77 13.72 -25.90
C THR A 32 8.31 15.15 -25.99
N PRO A 33 7.67 16.19 -26.61
CA PRO A 33 8.30 17.51 -26.64
C PRO A 33 8.02 18.38 -25.39
N ALA A 34 7.04 18.04 -24.53
CA ALA A 34 6.68 18.89 -23.38
C ALA A 34 7.51 18.65 -22.10
N TYR A 35 8.13 17.47 -21.95
CA TYR A 35 8.85 17.10 -20.72
C TYR A 35 10.24 17.76 -20.64
N ILE A 36 10.90 17.95 -21.79
CA ILE A 36 12.26 18.51 -21.88
C ILE A 36 12.24 20.03 -21.63
N THR A 37 11.21 20.74 -22.09
CA THR A 37 11.07 22.19 -21.88
C THR A 37 10.76 22.54 -20.41
N SER A 38 10.08 21.66 -19.68
CA SER A 38 9.72 21.91 -18.27
C SER A 38 10.88 21.71 -17.30
N LEU A 39 11.86 20.86 -17.64
CA LEU A 39 13.06 20.62 -16.81
C LEU A 39 14.03 21.82 -16.82
N PHE A 40 14.11 22.56 -17.92
CA PHE A 40 14.96 23.75 -18.03
C PHE A 40 14.44 24.94 -17.20
N ALA A 41 13.11 25.07 -17.05
CA ALA A 41 12.50 26.14 -16.27
C ALA A 41 12.72 25.99 -14.75
N ILE A 42 12.84 24.75 -14.27
CA ILE A 42 13.03 24.45 -12.83
C ILE A 42 14.47 24.73 -12.39
N PHE A 43 15.46 24.53 -13.28
CA PHE A 43 16.87 24.81 -12.96
C PHE A 43 17.17 26.32 -12.79
N ALA A 44 16.42 27.19 -13.49
CA ALA A 44 16.57 28.64 -13.37
C ALA A 44 16.08 29.20 -12.02
N MET A 45 15.17 28.51 -11.31
CA MET A 45 14.65 28.98 -10.01
C MET A 45 15.60 28.68 -8.83
N LEU A 46 16.61 27.83 -9.00
CA LEU A 46 17.54 27.46 -7.92
C LEU A 46 18.65 28.51 -7.69
N LEU A 47 18.81 29.50 -8.56
CA LEU A 47 19.87 30.52 -8.45
C LEU A 47 19.46 31.80 -7.69
N VAL A 48 18.18 31.95 -7.29
CA VAL A 48 17.67 33.13 -6.56
C VAL A 48 17.57 32.93 -5.04
N ALA A 49 17.88 31.75 -4.51
CA ALA A 49 17.71 31.44 -3.09
C ALA A 49 18.91 31.81 -2.18
N CYS A 50 19.98 32.43 -2.70
CA CYS A 50 21.10 32.89 -1.89
C CYS A 50 21.17 34.42 -1.92
N GLY A 51 20.27 35.07 -1.18
CA GLY A 51 20.11 36.51 -1.18
C GLY A 51 19.36 37.04 0.04
N GLY A 52 19.89 36.79 1.25
CA GLY A 52 19.67 37.63 2.43
C GLY A 52 18.43 37.38 3.28
N GLY A 53 18.64 37.29 4.59
CA GLY A 53 17.61 37.53 5.60
C GLY A 53 17.57 36.54 6.76
N SER A 54 18.43 36.73 7.77
CA SER A 54 18.16 36.23 9.12
C SER A 54 16.79 36.75 9.58
N SER A 55 15.90 35.86 10.00
CA SER A 55 14.72 36.20 10.80
C SER A 55 14.36 35.01 11.67
N THR A 56 14.81 35.12 12.93
CA THR A 56 14.30 34.39 14.08
C THR A 56 12.78 34.48 14.11
N THR A 57 12.08 33.39 13.81
CA THR A 57 10.66 33.26 14.15
C THR A 57 10.53 32.40 15.40
N THR A 58 10.54 33.10 16.54
CA THR A 58 9.87 32.64 17.76
C THR A 58 8.38 32.51 17.45
N GLY A 59 7.85 31.29 17.42
CA GLY A 59 6.46 31.02 17.05
C GLY A 59 5.82 30.00 17.98
N GLY A 60 5.19 30.51 19.03
CA GLY A 60 4.18 29.92 19.91
C GLY A 60 4.01 28.40 19.91
N GLY A 61 4.46 27.77 21.01
CA GLY A 61 4.02 26.45 21.44
C GLY A 61 2.52 26.45 21.75
N GLY A 62 1.70 26.30 20.72
CA GLY A 62 0.32 25.87 20.84
C GLY A 62 0.29 24.36 20.95
N ASN A 63 0.10 23.84 22.16
CA ASN A 63 -0.01 22.42 22.47
C ASN A 63 -1.38 21.88 21.98
N THR A 64 -1.64 21.96 20.68
CA THR A 64 -2.78 21.29 20.05
C THR A 64 -2.44 19.80 20.01
N PRO A 65 -3.23 18.90 20.62
CA PRO A 65 -2.97 17.48 20.52
C PRO A 65 -2.91 17.09 19.04
N ALA A 66 -1.78 16.51 18.62
CA ALA A 66 -1.68 15.94 17.28
C ALA A 66 -2.83 14.95 17.09
N ALA A 67 -3.52 15.03 15.94
CA ALA A 67 -4.61 14.11 15.63
C ALA A 67 -4.15 12.66 15.81
N PRO A 68 -4.99 11.77 16.38
CA PRO A 68 -4.61 10.38 16.60
C PRO A 68 -4.25 9.74 15.26
N LYS A 69 -3.05 9.16 15.19
CA LYS A 69 -2.58 8.46 14.01
C LYS A 69 -3.33 7.13 13.88
N ALA A 70 -3.79 6.83 12.66
CA ALA A 70 -4.44 5.55 12.37
C ALA A 70 -3.52 4.39 12.73
N LYS A 71 -4.06 3.33 13.32
CA LYS A 71 -3.30 2.10 13.60
C LYS A 71 -3.44 1.16 12.40
N VAL A 72 -2.32 0.69 11.87
CA VAL A 72 -2.29 -0.21 10.70
C VAL A 72 -1.63 -1.52 11.12
N ALA A 73 -2.29 -2.65 10.85
CA ALA A 73 -1.73 -3.97 11.08
C ALA A 73 -1.43 -4.68 9.76
N LEU A 74 -0.25 -5.28 9.66
CA LEU A 74 0.14 -6.19 8.59
C LEU A 74 0.07 -7.64 9.09
N VAL A 75 -0.67 -8.50 8.40
CA VAL A 75 -0.72 -9.94 8.67
C VAL A 75 -0.15 -10.66 7.45
N THR A 76 0.98 -11.35 7.63
CA THR A 76 1.65 -12.08 6.55
C THR A 76 1.13 -13.50 6.43
N ASP A 77 1.28 -14.07 5.23
CA ASP A 77 1.16 -15.50 5.02
C ASP A 77 2.31 -16.26 5.72
N ILE A 78 2.27 -17.58 5.62
CA ILE A 78 3.33 -18.51 5.96
C ILE A 78 4.59 -18.16 5.16
N GLY A 79 5.75 -18.26 5.81
CA GLY A 79 7.06 -17.90 5.25
C GLY A 79 7.71 -16.72 5.96
N GLY A 80 6.91 -15.84 6.57
CA GLY A 80 7.38 -14.74 7.40
C GLY A 80 8.09 -13.63 6.60
N LEU A 81 8.65 -12.64 7.31
CA LEU A 81 9.15 -11.40 6.69
C LEU A 81 10.47 -11.56 5.89
N ASN A 82 11.17 -12.68 6.08
CA ASN A 82 12.47 -12.97 5.48
C ASN A 82 12.39 -14.05 4.39
N ASP A 83 11.22 -14.19 3.75
CA ASP A 83 10.98 -15.16 2.68
C ASP A 83 11.70 -14.83 1.35
N ASN A 84 12.42 -13.70 1.29
CA ASN A 84 13.02 -13.15 0.05
C ASN A 84 12.02 -13.00 -1.09
N GLY A 85 10.73 -12.89 -0.77
CA GLY A 85 9.65 -12.96 -1.72
C GLY A 85 8.52 -12.02 -1.33
N PHE A 86 7.30 -12.54 -1.43
CA PHE A 86 6.10 -11.73 -1.39
C PHE A 86 5.87 -11.06 -0.02
N ASN A 87 6.09 -11.78 1.08
CA ASN A 87 5.92 -11.21 2.42
C ASN A 87 6.99 -10.14 2.71
N HIS A 88 8.24 -10.37 2.27
CA HIS A 88 9.31 -9.39 2.39
C HIS A 88 9.00 -8.08 1.64
N LEU A 89 8.45 -8.17 0.43
CA LEU A 89 8.04 -6.99 -0.35
C LEU A 89 6.89 -6.23 0.33
N ALA A 90 5.89 -6.94 0.86
CA ALA A 90 4.80 -6.32 1.61
C ALA A 90 5.30 -5.61 2.88
N TYR A 91 6.21 -6.23 3.61
CA TYR A 91 6.87 -5.64 4.78
C TYR A 91 7.65 -4.37 4.43
N THR A 92 8.41 -4.39 3.34
CA THR A 92 9.18 -3.23 2.87
C THR A 92 8.25 -2.05 2.56
N GLY A 93 7.15 -2.31 1.86
CA GLY A 93 6.12 -1.30 1.59
C GLY A 93 5.48 -0.75 2.87
N TYR A 94 5.19 -1.64 3.82
CA TYR A 94 4.65 -1.28 5.13
C TYR A 94 5.60 -0.36 5.92
N LYS A 95 6.90 -0.67 6.00
CA LYS A 95 7.90 0.17 6.70
C LYS A 95 8.07 1.54 6.05
N LYS A 96 7.99 1.62 4.72
CA LYS A 96 7.98 2.89 4.00
C LYS A 96 6.75 3.73 4.38
N ALA A 97 5.56 3.13 4.39
CA ALA A 97 4.33 3.81 4.79
C ALA A 97 4.37 4.24 6.26
N GLU A 98 4.90 3.39 7.14
CA GLU A 98 5.10 3.72 8.56
C GLU A 98 5.99 4.94 8.72
N THR A 99 7.11 5.00 8.00
CA THR A 99 8.02 6.15 8.03
C THR A 99 7.35 7.42 7.51
N GLN A 100 6.55 7.29 6.45
CA GLN A 100 5.89 8.41 5.78
C GLN A 100 4.71 8.99 6.59
N TYR A 101 3.93 8.14 7.25
CA TYR A 101 2.69 8.54 7.93
C TYR A 101 2.77 8.45 9.47
N GLY A 102 3.81 7.80 10.00
CA GLY A 102 4.17 7.77 11.41
C GLY A 102 3.23 6.94 12.30
N PHE A 103 2.45 6.01 11.75
CA PHE A 103 1.58 5.12 12.53
C PHE A 103 2.39 4.11 13.36
N PRO A 104 1.84 3.57 14.46
CA PRO A 104 2.54 2.58 15.27
C PRO A 104 2.66 1.24 14.54
N GLU A 105 3.82 0.57 14.68
CA GLU A 105 4.06 -0.75 14.10
C GLU A 105 3.11 -1.81 14.68
N LYS A 106 2.47 -2.59 13.81
CA LYS A 106 1.79 -3.83 14.19
C LYS A 106 1.94 -4.86 13.07
N ILE A 107 2.76 -5.87 13.29
CA ILE A 107 3.00 -6.95 12.32
C ILE A 107 2.74 -8.29 12.98
N ILE A 108 2.01 -9.17 12.30
CA ILE A 108 1.72 -10.54 12.71
C ILE A 108 2.19 -11.48 11.61
N GLN A 109 3.14 -12.36 11.94
CA GLN A 109 3.62 -13.39 11.03
C GLN A 109 2.87 -14.69 11.27
N THR A 110 2.16 -15.19 10.26
CA THR A 110 1.43 -16.45 10.38
C THR A 110 2.37 -17.63 10.18
N GLN A 111 2.25 -18.66 11.04
CA GLN A 111 3.06 -19.88 10.96
C GLN A 111 2.29 -21.06 10.35
N SER A 112 0.96 -21.04 10.43
CA SER A 112 0.07 -22.08 9.92
C SER A 112 -1.24 -21.48 9.43
N GLN A 113 -1.85 -22.06 8.40
CA GLN A 113 -3.13 -21.61 7.86
C GLN A 113 -4.25 -21.63 8.92
N ASN A 114 -4.16 -22.56 9.87
CA ASN A 114 -5.11 -22.68 10.98
C ASN A 114 -5.13 -21.43 11.88
N ASP A 115 -4.09 -20.59 11.83
CA ASP A 115 -4.00 -19.38 12.63
C ASP A 115 -4.54 -18.13 11.91
N TYR A 116 -4.96 -18.19 10.64
CA TYR A 116 -5.38 -16.99 9.90
C TYR A 116 -6.52 -16.24 10.59
N VAL A 117 -7.63 -16.91 10.92
CA VAL A 117 -8.78 -16.26 11.56
C VAL A 117 -8.37 -15.65 12.90
N LYS A 118 -7.57 -16.37 13.70
CA LYS A 118 -7.06 -15.90 14.99
C LYS A 118 -6.18 -14.65 14.84
N ASN A 119 -5.23 -14.68 13.91
CA ASN A 119 -4.30 -13.58 13.65
C ASN A 119 -5.01 -12.34 13.12
N LEU A 120 -5.91 -12.52 12.15
CA LEU A 120 -6.73 -11.43 11.58
C LEU A 120 -7.68 -10.84 12.62
N THR A 121 -8.26 -11.65 13.50
CA THR A 121 -9.07 -11.18 14.63
C THR A 121 -8.24 -10.33 15.59
N SER A 122 -7.03 -10.79 15.96
CA SER A 122 -6.12 -10.02 16.82
C SER A 122 -5.70 -8.69 16.17
N ALA A 123 -5.49 -8.69 14.85
CA ALA A 123 -5.23 -7.47 14.09
C ALA A 123 -6.43 -6.51 14.14
N ALA A 124 -7.65 -6.99 13.87
CA ALA A 124 -8.87 -6.17 13.87
C ALA A 124 -9.18 -5.54 15.25
N GLN A 125 -8.83 -6.23 16.34
CA GLN A 125 -8.98 -5.70 17.70
C GLN A 125 -7.98 -4.58 18.01
N SER A 126 -6.82 -4.56 17.37
CA SER A 126 -5.71 -3.66 17.71
C SER A 126 -5.44 -2.55 16.69
N ALA A 127 -5.98 -2.65 15.47
CA ALA A 127 -5.77 -1.71 14.38
C ALA A 127 -7.08 -1.14 13.81
N ASP A 128 -6.98 -0.04 13.08
CA ASP A 128 -8.09 0.57 12.32
C ASP A 128 -8.13 0.05 10.88
N LEU A 129 -6.95 -0.27 10.33
CA LEU A 129 -6.76 -0.95 9.05
C LEU A 129 -5.99 -2.26 9.25
N VAL A 130 -6.52 -3.37 8.73
CA VAL A 130 -5.84 -4.67 8.66
C VAL A 130 -5.50 -4.97 7.20
N ILE A 131 -4.22 -5.23 6.92
CA ILE A 131 -3.71 -5.61 5.61
C ILE A 131 -3.32 -7.09 5.69
N ALA A 132 -4.06 -7.96 5.01
CA ALA A 132 -3.71 -9.37 4.83
C ALA A 132 -2.88 -9.55 3.57
N VAL A 133 -1.81 -10.33 3.64
CA VAL A 133 -0.89 -10.56 2.52
C VAL A 133 -0.91 -12.03 2.13
N GLY A 134 -1.60 -12.38 1.05
CA GLY A 134 -1.65 -13.75 0.51
C GLY A 134 -3.07 -14.23 0.21
N PHE A 135 -3.24 -14.92 -0.91
CA PHE A 135 -4.54 -15.36 -1.43
C PHE A 135 -5.31 -16.28 -0.46
N LEU A 136 -4.61 -17.11 0.31
CA LEU A 136 -5.23 -18.06 1.25
C LEU A 136 -5.98 -17.36 2.39
N MET A 137 -5.71 -16.07 2.62
CA MET A 137 -6.40 -15.28 3.64
C MET A 137 -7.71 -14.65 3.15
N GLU A 138 -8.13 -14.81 1.89
CA GLU A 138 -9.39 -14.23 1.39
C GLU A 138 -10.61 -14.62 2.24
N THR A 139 -10.87 -15.92 2.39
CA THR A 139 -12.03 -16.42 3.16
C THR A 139 -11.92 -16.10 4.66
N PRO A 140 -10.77 -16.33 5.32
CA PRO A 140 -10.58 -15.88 6.71
C PRO A 140 -10.77 -14.37 6.92
N LEU A 141 -10.30 -13.54 5.98
CA LEU A 141 -10.42 -12.09 6.06
C LEU A 141 -11.87 -11.64 5.93
N ASP A 142 -12.62 -12.20 4.98
CA ASP A 142 -14.05 -11.93 4.83
C ASP A 142 -14.84 -12.30 6.09
N GLN A 143 -14.57 -13.49 6.65
CA GLN A 143 -15.19 -13.94 7.90
C GLN A 143 -14.94 -12.97 9.06
N VAL A 144 -13.71 -12.45 9.19
CA VAL A 144 -13.36 -11.49 10.25
C VAL A 144 -13.94 -10.12 9.93
N ALA A 145 -13.91 -9.66 8.69
CA ALA A 145 -14.42 -8.35 8.28
C ALA A 145 -15.91 -8.18 8.64
N LYS A 146 -16.71 -9.23 8.45
CA LYS A 146 -18.13 -9.27 8.84
C LYS A 146 -18.37 -9.11 10.34
N GLN A 147 -17.42 -9.55 11.18
CA GLN A 147 -17.50 -9.40 12.63
C GLN A 147 -17.05 -8.02 13.13
N TYR A 148 -16.29 -7.28 12.31
CA TYR A 148 -15.72 -5.97 12.65
C TYR A 148 -16.11 -4.90 11.61
N PRO A 149 -17.40 -4.57 11.44
CA PRO A 149 -17.88 -3.70 10.35
C PRO A 149 -17.35 -2.26 10.41
N ASN A 150 -16.87 -1.82 11.58
CA ASN A 150 -16.30 -0.49 11.79
C ASN A 150 -14.80 -0.43 11.47
N LYS A 151 -14.17 -1.55 11.14
CA LYS A 151 -12.75 -1.66 10.79
C LYS A 151 -12.56 -1.68 9.28
N LYS A 152 -11.38 -1.30 8.83
CA LYS A 152 -11.00 -1.35 7.41
C LYS A 152 -10.12 -2.57 7.16
N PHE A 153 -10.35 -3.22 6.03
CA PHE A 153 -9.63 -4.41 5.61
C PHE A 153 -9.12 -4.21 4.18
N ALA A 154 -7.91 -4.70 3.93
CA ALA A 154 -7.30 -4.78 2.61
C ALA A 154 -6.65 -6.16 2.46
N ILE A 155 -6.63 -6.68 1.25
CA ILE A 155 -5.94 -7.92 0.90
C ILE A 155 -4.99 -7.66 -0.26
N VAL A 156 -3.79 -8.23 -0.18
CA VAL A 156 -2.80 -8.26 -1.26
C VAL A 156 -2.78 -9.69 -1.81
N ASP A 157 -2.75 -9.80 -3.15
CA ASP A 157 -2.84 -11.08 -3.86
C ASP A 157 -4.16 -11.82 -3.56
N GLY A 158 -5.24 -11.07 -3.45
CA GLY A 158 -6.58 -11.61 -3.28
C GLY A 158 -7.64 -10.55 -3.58
N CYS A 159 -8.90 -10.88 -3.31
CA CYS A 159 -10.04 -10.04 -3.60
C CYS A 159 -11.04 -9.96 -2.46
N ALA A 160 -11.76 -8.84 -2.41
CA ALA A 160 -12.93 -8.73 -1.55
C ALA A 160 -14.00 -9.70 -2.07
N VAL A 161 -14.46 -10.60 -1.19
CA VAL A 161 -15.60 -11.47 -1.47
C VAL A 161 -16.86 -10.59 -1.44
N PRO A 162 -17.60 -10.44 -2.55
CA PRO A 162 -18.86 -9.71 -2.53
C PRO A 162 -19.84 -10.41 -1.59
N ASP A 163 -20.57 -9.66 -0.77
CA ASP A 163 -21.69 -10.23 -0.03
C ASP A 163 -22.68 -10.88 -1.00
N PRO A 164 -23.19 -12.11 -0.70
CA PRO A 164 -24.12 -12.82 -1.56
C PRO A 164 -25.47 -12.11 -1.72
#